data_AF-A0A954FYH4-F1
#
_entry.id   AF-A0A954FYH4-F1
#
_cell.length_a   1.000
_cell.length_b   1.000
_cell.length_c   1.000
_cell.angle_alpha   90.00
_cell.angle_beta   90.00
_cell.angle_gamma   90.00
#
_symmetry.space_group_name_H-M   'P 1'
#
loop_
_entity.id
_entity.type
_entity.pdbx_description
1 polymer ?
#
loop_
_entity_poly.entity_id
_entity_poly.type
_entity_poly.pdbx_seq_one_letter_code
_entity_poly.pdbx_strand_id
1 'polypeptide(L)'
;SQKYLGTLREVIVLGADDSFWDYSKKLHWRQDREISGNNILTMGILHETLSRWVPPTERVFAQCSIFEPQRPAAHSQGYADVTIPESVQIVTRLQGGANAIYHLSGSILFGPGLQIHLYGSHGTIKVHFTPEEKIFVGHMGETQMKELQVPKEEQGGWRVEAEFIGAIRGEEIVHHTDFATGVKYMEFTEAVAQSCEKSEPVTLPL
;
A
#
# COMPACT_ATOMS: atom_id res chain seq x y z
N SER A 1 -19.57 -0.77 1.91
CA SER A 1 -18.78 -0.80 3.16
C SER A 1 -19.51 -0.16 4.36
N GLN A 2 -20.04 1.07 4.27
CA GLN A 2 -20.65 1.79 5.41
C GLN A 2 -21.74 1.01 6.17
N LYS A 3 -22.61 0.26 5.48
CA LYS A 3 -23.66 -0.54 6.14
C LYS A 3 -23.10 -1.66 7.03
N TYR A 4 -21.95 -2.25 6.67
CA TYR A 4 -21.35 -3.37 7.39
C TYR A 4 -20.36 -2.90 8.47
N LEU A 5 -19.50 -1.94 8.13
CA LEU A 5 -18.47 -1.44 9.06
C LEU A 5 -19.06 -0.44 10.08
N GLY A 6 -20.16 0.24 9.76
CA GLY A 6 -20.59 1.42 10.51
C GLY A 6 -19.64 2.60 10.29
N THR A 7 -19.29 3.32 11.36
CA THR A 7 -18.31 4.42 11.30
C THR A 7 -16.90 3.85 11.27
N LEU A 8 -16.12 4.16 10.23
CA LEU A 8 -14.70 3.76 10.15
C LEU A 8 -13.90 4.42 11.28
N ARG A 9 -13.07 3.65 11.98
CA ARG A 9 -12.27 4.12 13.12
C ARG A 9 -10.78 3.97 12.85
N GLU A 10 -10.37 2.80 12.36
CA GLU A 10 -8.97 2.46 12.16
C GLU A 10 -8.75 1.68 10.87
N VAL A 11 -7.58 1.86 10.28
CA VAL A 11 -7.09 1.12 9.13
C VAL A 11 -5.68 0.64 9.40
N ILE A 12 -5.37 -0.61 9.04
CA ILE A 12 -4.01 -1.14 9.10
C ILE A 12 -3.62 -1.60 7.71
N VAL A 13 -2.47 -1.15 7.22
CA VAL A 13 -1.87 -1.57 5.97
C VAL A 13 -0.57 -2.28 6.28
N LEU A 14 -0.48 -3.56 5.90
CA LEU A 14 0.72 -4.37 6.04
C LEU A 14 1.25 -4.71 4.66
N GLY A 15 2.56 -4.62 4.50
CA GLY A 15 3.26 -4.97 3.28
C GLY A 15 4.67 -5.36 3.63
N ALA A 16 4.79 -6.42 4.42
CA ALA A 16 6.05 -6.85 4.99
C ALA A 16 6.38 -8.27 4.53
N ASP A 17 7.56 -8.42 3.94
CA ASP A 17 8.13 -9.65 3.45
C ASP A 17 9.65 -9.62 3.61
N ASP A 18 10.33 -10.61 3.04
CA ASP A 18 11.76 -10.79 3.11
C ASP A 18 12.44 -10.57 1.74
N SER A 19 11.79 -9.93 0.78
CA SER A 19 12.30 -9.75 -0.59
C SER A 19 13.72 -9.12 -0.67
N PHE A 20 14.12 -8.36 0.35
CA PHE A 20 15.41 -7.69 0.44
C PHE A 20 16.27 -8.12 1.65
N TRP A 21 15.94 -9.22 2.35
CA TRP A 21 16.73 -9.67 3.51
C TRP A 21 18.17 -10.08 3.16
N ASP A 22 18.39 -10.65 1.97
CA ASP A 22 19.70 -11.15 1.52
C ASP A 22 20.51 -10.03 0.86
N TYR A 23 21.46 -9.46 1.62
CA TYR A 23 22.31 -8.36 1.18
C TYR A 23 23.37 -8.77 0.15
N SER A 24 23.59 -10.07 -0.05
CA SER A 24 24.47 -10.56 -1.12
C SER A 24 23.83 -10.47 -2.51
N LYS A 25 22.51 -10.25 -2.59
CA LYS A 25 21.81 -10.03 -3.86
C LYS A 25 22.13 -8.67 -4.45
N LYS A 26 22.12 -8.62 -5.77
CA LYS A 26 22.27 -7.37 -6.51
C LYS A 26 21.21 -6.35 -6.12
N LEU A 27 21.57 -5.08 -6.19
CA LEU A 27 20.65 -3.95 -6.05
C LEU A 27 19.45 -4.14 -6.98
N HIS A 28 18.25 -4.15 -6.40
CA HIS A 28 17.01 -4.25 -7.16
C HIS A 28 16.55 -2.85 -7.59
N TRP A 29 15.88 -2.72 -8.73
CA TRP A 29 15.41 -1.41 -9.23
C TRP A 29 14.46 -0.68 -8.25
N ARG A 30 13.76 -1.42 -7.38
CA ARG A 30 12.94 -0.87 -6.27
C ARG A 30 13.73 -0.27 -5.11
N GLN A 31 15.04 -0.47 -5.10
CA GLN A 31 15.97 0.09 -4.13
C GLN A 31 16.74 1.29 -4.71
N ASP A 32 16.49 1.62 -5.97
CA ASP A 32 17.13 2.70 -6.74
C ASP A 32 16.11 3.81 -7.05
N ARG A 33 16.34 4.99 -6.48
CA ARG A 33 15.52 6.19 -6.62
C ARG A 33 15.51 6.74 -8.03
N GLU A 34 16.57 6.57 -8.81
CA GLU A 34 16.61 7.04 -10.21
C GLU A 34 15.59 6.29 -11.08
N ILE A 35 15.25 5.06 -10.71
CA ILE A 35 14.27 4.22 -11.44
C ILE A 35 12.88 4.30 -10.80
N SER A 36 12.82 4.24 -9.46
CA SER A 36 11.56 4.07 -8.72
C SER A 36 10.97 5.36 -8.15
N GLY A 37 11.70 6.48 -8.22
CA GLY A 37 11.30 7.74 -7.61
C GLY A 37 11.04 7.60 -6.11
N ASN A 38 9.93 8.16 -5.63
CA ASN A 38 9.55 8.14 -4.22
C ASN A 38 8.69 6.92 -3.83
N ASN A 39 8.49 5.95 -4.72
CA ASN A 39 7.71 4.77 -4.39
C ASN A 39 8.54 3.75 -3.58
N ILE A 40 8.19 3.61 -2.31
CA ILE A 40 8.84 2.68 -1.37
C ILE A 40 8.11 1.33 -1.41
N LEU A 41 8.80 0.25 -1.77
CA LEU A 41 8.26 -1.12 -1.75
C LEU A 41 6.92 -1.27 -2.50
N THR A 42 5.89 -1.78 -1.81
CA THR A 42 4.50 -1.92 -2.26
C THR A 42 3.59 -0.81 -1.71
N MET A 43 4.16 0.26 -1.14
CA MET A 43 3.41 1.38 -0.55
C MET A 43 2.38 1.93 -1.53
N GLY A 44 2.85 2.21 -2.75
CA GLY A 44 2.00 2.76 -3.77
C GLY A 44 0.77 1.90 -4.03
N ILE A 45 0.97 0.67 -4.48
CA ILE A 45 -0.15 -0.20 -4.90
C ILE A 45 -1.15 -0.45 -3.75
N LEU A 46 -0.67 -0.55 -2.51
CA LEU A 46 -1.53 -0.70 -1.34
C LEU A 46 -2.30 0.60 -1.02
N HIS A 47 -1.65 1.77 -1.12
CA HIS A 47 -2.32 3.05 -0.90
C HIS A 47 -3.37 3.34 -1.98
N GLU A 48 -3.05 3.09 -3.25
CA GLU A 48 -4.00 3.24 -4.35
C GLU A 48 -5.24 2.36 -4.13
N THR A 49 -5.03 1.10 -3.77
CA THR A 49 -6.12 0.16 -3.46
C THR A 49 -6.95 0.66 -2.28
N LEU A 50 -6.31 1.07 -1.18
CA LEU A 50 -6.99 1.56 0.00
C LEU A 50 -7.79 2.85 -0.28
N SER A 51 -7.28 3.76 -1.11
CA SER A 51 -7.93 5.04 -1.43
C SER A 51 -9.31 4.88 -2.08
N ARG A 52 -9.58 3.69 -2.65
CA ARG A 52 -10.90 3.34 -3.21
C ARG A 52 -11.91 2.96 -2.13
N TRP A 53 -11.46 2.68 -0.91
CA TRP A 53 -12.29 2.12 0.17
C TRP A 53 -12.53 3.09 1.33
N VAL A 54 -11.65 4.07 1.51
CA VAL A 54 -11.64 4.98 2.66
C VAL A 54 -11.61 6.44 2.23
N PRO A 55 -12.00 7.38 3.12
CA PRO A 55 -11.88 8.80 2.84
C PRO A 55 -10.43 9.23 2.58
N PRO A 56 -10.21 10.37 1.90
CA PRO A 56 -8.88 10.89 1.62
C PRO A 56 -8.00 11.06 2.87
N THR A 57 -6.69 10.96 2.69
CA THR A 57 -5.72 11.26 3.75
C THR A 57 -5.60 12.77 3.98
N GLU A 58 -5.55 13.21 5.25
CA GLU A 58 -5.37 14.61 5.66
C GLU A 58 -3.94 14.93 6.10
N ARG A 59 -3.23 13.95 6.69
CA ARG A 59 -1.89 14.17 7.24
C ARG A 59 -1.13 12.87 7.41
N VAL A 60 0.15 12.87 7.09
CA VAL A 60 1.07 11.74 7.28
C VAL A 60 2.21 12.13 8.22
N PHE A 61 2.66 11.18 9.02
CA PHE A 61 3.97 11.20 9.65
C PHE A 61 4.65 9.85 9.37
N ALA A 62 5.86 9.88 8.84
CA ALA A 62 6.56 8.69 8.38
C ALA A 62 7.99 8.60 8.92
N GLN A 63 8.40 7.37 9.18
CA GLN A 63 9.79 7.01 9.48
C GLN A 63 10.24 5.96 8.48
N CYS A 64 11.44 6.15 7.95
CA CYS A 64 12.03 5.30 6.93
C CYS A 64 13.40 4.78 7.38
N SER A 65 13.74 3.56 6.98
CA SER A 65 15.03 2.94 7.27
C SER A 65 15.63 2.28 6.02
N ILE A 66 16.92 2.49 5.84
CA ILE A 66 17.81 1.67 5.00
C ILE A 66 18.70 0.91 5.97
N PHE A 67 18.63 -0.42 5.93
CA PHE A 67 19.41 -1.28 6.84
C PHE A 67 20.75 -1.66 6.21
N GLU A 68 20.77 -1.86 4.90
CA GLU A 68 21.99 -2.08 4.14
C GLU A 68 22.20 -0.95 3.11
N PRO A 69 23.14 -0.03 3.34
CA PRO A 69 23.34 1.13 2.48
C PRO A 69 23.97 0.80 1.13
N GLN A 70 24.64 -0.35 0.97
CA GLN A 70 25.29 -0.72 -0.29
C GLN A 70 25.04 -2.17 -0.68
N ARG A 71 24.75 -2.42 -1.96
CA ARG A 71 24.55 -3.77 -2.51
C ARG A 71 25.37 -3.99 -3.77
N PRO A 72 25.68 -5.24 -4.16
CA PRO A 72 26.31 -5.53 -5.43
C PRO A 72 25.58 -4.85 -6.59
N ALA A 73 26.31 -4.15 -7.45
CA ALA A 73 25.69 -3.35 -8.50
C ALA A 73 24.93 -4.22 -9.51
N ALA A 74 23.79 -3.72 -10.01
CA ALA A 74 22.96 -4.45 -10.96
C ALA A 74 23.68 -4.68 -12.30
N HIS A 75 24.31 -3.63 -12.82
CA HIS A 75 24.84 -3.53 -14.18
C HIS A 75 26.36 -3.30 -14.29
N SER A 76 27.07 -3.16 -13.16
CA SER A 76 28.52 -2.96 -13.13
C SER A 76 29.21 -3.90 -12.13
N GLN A 77 30.54 -3.95 -12.15
CA GLN A 77 31.28 -4.56 -11.05
C GLN A 77 31.25 -3.63 -9.82
N GLY A 78 31.42 -4.23 -8.63
CA GLY A 78 31.43 -3.50 -7.36
C GLY A 78 30.05 -3.38 -6.72
N TYR A 79 29.90 -2.32 -5.91
CA TYR A 79 28.71 -2.03 -5.13
C TYR A 79 28.07 -0.71 -5.60
N ALA A 80 26.78 -0.58 -5.38
CA ALA A 80 25.99 0.63 -5.61
C ALA A 80 25.19 0.97 -4.35
N ASP A 81 24.90 2.25 -4.17
CA ASP A 81 24.15 2.74 -3.02
C ASP A 81 22.67 2.38 -3.13
N VAL A 82 22.08 1.94 -2.01
CA VAL A 82 20.64 1.84 -1.84
C VAL A 82 20.10 3.23 -1.53
N THR A 83 19.18 3.73 -2.36
CA THR A 83 18.69 5.12 -2.27
C THR A 83 17.19 5.21 -1.95
N ILE A 84 16.50 4.07 -1.92
CA ILE A 84 15.12 3.94 -1.42
C ILE A 84 15.11 3.11 -0.12
N PRO A 85 14.38 3.57 0.91
CA PRO A 85 14.15 2.80 2.14
C PRO A 85 13.62 1.39 1.88
N GLU A 86 14.14 0.41 2.62
CA GLU A 86 13.64 -0.97 2.61
C GLU A 86 12.64 -1.24 3.75
N SER A 87 12.40 -0.25 4.61
CA SER A 87 11.35 -0.26 5.62
C SER A 87 10.77 1.14 5.79
N VAL A 88 9.44 1.22 5.88
CA VAL A 88 8.72 2.47 6.18
C VAL A 88 7.55 2.18 7.12
N GLN A 89 7.39 3.07 8.09
CA GLN A 89 6.23 3.12 8.99
C GLN A 89 5.55 4.47 8.81
N ILE A 90 4.22 4.46 8.66
CA ILE A 90 3.44 5.67 8.47
C ILE A 90 2.30 5.66 9.47
N VAL A 91 2.12 6.75 10.19
CA VAL A 91 0.88 7.05 10.93
C VAL A 91 0.17 8.19 10.22
N THR A 92 -1.11 8.02 9.97
CA THR A 92 -1.87 8.96 9.15
C THR A 92 -3.27 9.16 9.67
N ARG A 93 -3.83 10.33 9.33
CA ARG A 93 -5.21 10.71 9.65
C ARG A 93 -6.02 10.81 8.36
N LEU A 94 -7.15 10.13 8.29
CA LEU A 94 -8.09 10.16 7.17
C LEU A 94 -9.20 11.16 7.45
N GLN A 95 -9.77 11.75 6.39
CA GLN A 95 -10.96 12.59 6.50
C GLN A 95 -12.08 11.86 7.24
N GLY A 96 -12.77 12.56 8.14
CA GLY A 96 -13.90 12.01 8.89
C GLY A 96 -13.57 11.24 10.16
N GLY A 97 -12.33 11.28 10.67
CA GLY A 97 -12.05 10.81 12.03
C GLY A 97 -11.01 9.70 12.15
N ALA A 98 -10.91 8.85 11.13
CA ALA A 98 -10.22 7.57 11.24
C ALA A 98 -8.70 7.72 11.18
N ASN A 99 -7.99 6.92 11.98
CA ASN A 99 -6.54 6.82 11.91
C ASN A 99 -6.14 5.64 11.02
N ALA A 100 -4.98 5.70 10.39
CA ALA A 100 -4.38 4.54 9.74
C ALA A 100 -2.91 4.38 10.08
N ILE A 101 -2.46 3.13 10.08
CA ILE A 101 -1.04 2.79 10.17
C ILE A 101 -0.61 1.99 8.95
N TYR A 102 0.61 2.23 8.48
CA TYR A 102 1.27 1.43 7.47
C TYR A 102 2.53 0.84 8.09
N HIS A 103 2.73 -0.45 7.87
CA HIS A 103 3.99 -1.12 8.14
C HIS A 103 4.41 -1.89 6.89
N LEU A 104 5.41 -1.36 6.21
CA LEU A 104 5.92 -1.90 4.95
C LEU A 104 7.41 -2.18 5.13
N SER A 105 7.87 -3.38 4.77
CA SER A 105 9.26 -3.76 4.96
C SER A 105 9.66 -4.92 4.05
N GLY A 106 10.77 -4.80 3.33
CA GLY A 106 11.33 -5.89 2.52
C GLY A 106 12.30 -6.80 3.27
N SER A 107 12.59 -6.50 4.54
CA SER A 107 13.69 -7.14 5.30
C SER A 107 13.20 -7.96 6.49
N ILE A 108 11.91 -8.31 6.55
CA ILE A 108 11.30 -9.06 7.64
C ILE A 108 11.13 -10.52 7.22
N LEU A 109 12.04 -11.38 7.71
CA LEU A 109 11.91 -12.83 7.58
C LEU A 109 10.54 -13.30 8.10
N PHE A 110 9.82 -14.07 7.28
CA PHE A 110 8.45 -14.53 7.57
C PHE A 110 7.45 -13.40 7.80
N GLY A 111 7.61 -12.28 7.09
CA GLY A 111 6.67 -11.17 7.14
C GLY A 111 5.23 -11.57 6.80
N PRO A 112 4.23 -10.80 7.29
CA PRO A 112 2.81 -11.11 7.13
C PRO A 112 2.29 -11.06 5.68
N GLY A 113 3.10 -10.62 4.72
CA GLY A 113 2.66 -10.38 3.35
C GLY A 113 1.89 -9.08 3.21
N LEU A 114 1.06 -9.02 2.17
CA LEU A 114 0.28 -7.85 1.79
C LEU A 114 -1.13 -7.95 2.38
N GLN A 115 -1.51 -7.02 3.25
CA GLN A 115 -2.80 -7.01 3.92
C GLN A 115 -3.35 -5.59 4.10
N ILE A 116 -4.67 -5.44 4.03
CA ILE A 116 -5.37 -4.22 4.44
C ILE A 116 -6.51 -4.61 5.38
N HIS A 117 -6.55 -3.99 6.56
CA HIS A 117 -7.59 -4.17 7.55
C HIS A 117 -8.38 -2.88 7.73
N LEU A 118 -9.71 -3.01 7.78
CA LEU A 118 -10.66 -1.94 8.02
C LEU A 118 -11.44 -2.25 9.29
N TYR A 119 -11.35 -1.36 10.29
CA TYR A 119 -12.02 -1.50 11.57
C TYR A 119 -13.04 -0.38 11.73
N GLY A 120 -14.31 -0.77 11.76
CA GLY A 120 -15.42 0.15 11.99
C GLY A 120 -16.12 -0.08 13.33
N SER A 121 -17.15 0.72 13.59
CA SER A 121 -17.96 0.63 14.82
C SER A 121 -18.80 -0.64 14.93
N HIS A 122 -19.17 -1.27 13.81
CA HIS A 122 -20.05 -2.45 13.77
C HIS A 122 -19.39 -3.69 13.18
N GLY A 123 -18.29 -3.54 12.45
CA GLY A 123 -17.66 -4.66 11.78
C GLY A 123 -16.20 -4.43 11.45
N THR A 124 -15.55 -5.51 11.03
CA THR A 124 -14.16 -5.59 10.62
C THR A 124 -14.07 -6.32 9.28
N ILE A 125 -13.23 -5.81 8.38
CA ILE A 125 -12.86 -6.49 7.14
C ILE A 125 -11.34 -6.59 7.11
N LYS A 126 -10.79 -7.77 6.84
CA LYS A 126 -9.37 -7.97 6.56
C LYS A 126 -9.22 -8.59 5.19
N VAL A 127 -8.46 -7.93 4.33
CA VAL A 127 -8.11 -8.43 3.00
C VAL A 127 -6.65 -8.83 3.06
N HIS A 128 -6.36 -10.11 2.87
CA HIS A 128 -5.02 -10.64 2.69
C HIS A 128 -4.85 -10.86 1.19
N PHE A 129 -3.84 -10.24 0.58
CA PHE A 129 -3.55 -10.42 -0.85
C PHE A 129 -2.50 -11.49 -1.10
N THR A 130 -1.57 -11.68 -0.15
CA THR A 130 -0.52 -12.70 -0.22
C THR A 130 -0.40 -13.46 1.11
N PRO A 131 0.05 -14.72 1.09
CA PRO A 131 0.40 -15.55 -0.08
C PRO A 131 -0.82 -16.05 -0.87
N GLU A 132 -2.00 -16.04 -0.26
CA GLU A 132 -3.27 -16.39 -0.89
C GLU A 132 -4.26 -15.26 -0.65
N GLU A 133 -5.06 -14.94 -1.67
CA GLU A 133 -6.10 -13.92 -1.54
C GLU A 133 -7.24 -14.46 -0.66
N LYS A 134 -7.41 -13.85 0.52
CA LYS A 134 -8.45 -14.20 1.49
C LYS A 134 -9.09 -12.95 2.08
N ILE A 135 -10.41 -12.99 2.21
CA ILE A 135 -11.17 -11.92 2.85
C ILE A 135 -11.76 -12.49 4.14
N PHE A 136 -11.48 -11.85 5.26
CA PHE A 136 -12.10 -12.17 6.53
C PHE A 136 -13.05 -11.03 6.92
N VAL A 137 -14.22 -11.40 7.39
CA VAL A 137 -15.23 -10.46 7.87
C VAL A 137 -15.70 -10.84 9.27
N GLY A 138 -15.99 -9.85 10.09
CA GLY A 138 -16.59 -10.04 11.40
C GLY A 138 -17.53 -8.88 11.71
N HIS A 139 -18.67 -9.19 12.31
CA HIS A 139 -19.68 -8.21 12.68
C HIS A 139 -20.02 -8.29 14.17
N MET A 140 -20.53 -7.19 14.72
CA MET A 140 -21.04 -7.13 16.09
C MET A 140 -22.02 -8.28 16.36
N GLY A 141 -21.80 -8.97 17.49
CA GLY A 141 -22.58 -10.14 17.91
C GLY A 141 -21.98 -11.48 17.48
N GLU A 142 -21.00 -11.49 16.56
CA GLU A 142 -20.24 -12.69 16.21
C GLU A 142 -19.09 -12.92 17.20
N THR A 143 -18.77 -14.19 17.47
CA THR A 143 -17.69 -14.58 18.42
C THR A 143 -16.31 -14.67 17.76
N GLN A 144 -16.26 -14.77 16.43
CA GLN A 144 -15.04 -14.86 15.64
C GLN A 144 -15.26 -14.30 14.24
N MET A 145 -14.18 -13.86 13.60
CA MET A 145 -14.21 -13.56 12.16
C MET A 145 -14.37 -14.84 11.36
N LYS A 146 -14.98 -14.73 10.18
CA LYS A 146 -15.11 -15.83 9.21
C LYS A 146 -14.50 -15.44 7.88
N GLU A 147 -13.96 -16.43 7.19
CA GLU A 147 -13.54 -16.26 5.80
C GLU A 147 -14.78 -16.07 4.91
N LEU A 148 -14.77 -15.03 4.08
CA LEU A 148 -15.79 -14.74 3.10
C LEU A 148 -15.38 -15.35 1.76
N GLN A 149 -16.15 -16.34 1.31
CA GLN A 149 -16.02 -16.88 -0.05
C GLN A 149 -16.77 -15.98 -1.02
N VAL A 150 -16.04 -15.33 -1.93
CA VAL A 150 -16.65 -14.51 -3.00
C VAL A 150 -17.13 -15.45 -4.11
N PRO A 151 -18.42 -15.42 -4.51
CA PRO A 151 -18.92 -16.21 -5.63
C PRO A 151 -18.09 -15.99 -6.90
N LYS A 152 -17.86 -17.04 -7.70
CA LYS A 152 -16.95 -16.97 -8.87
C LYS A 152 -17.37 -15.90 -9.88
N GLU A 153 -18.67 -15.68 -10.01
CA GLU A 153 -19.29 -14.67 -10.86
C GLU A 153 -19.08 -13.23 -10.37
N GLU A 154 -18.79 -13.03 -9.08
CA GLU A 154 -18.47 -11.73 -8.48
C GLU A 154 -16.97 -11.48 -8.36
N GLN A 155 -16.14 -12.49 -8.63
CA GLN A 155 -14.69 -12.35 -8.62
C GLN A 155 -14.25 -11.48 -9.80
N GLY A 156 -13.66 -10.33 -9.48
CA GLY A 156 -12.97 -9.51 -10.46
C GLY A 156 -11.74 -10.24 -11.02
N GLY A 157 -11.40 -9.96 -12.27
CA GLY A 157 -10.18 -10.47 -12.91
C GLY A 157 -9.26 -9.33 -13.32
N TRP A 158 -7.99 -9.64 -13.57
CA TRP A 158 -7.04 -8.68 -14.14
C TRP A 158 -7.49 -8.29 -15.55
N ARG A 159 -7.92 -7.03 -15.72
CA ARG A 159 -8.42 -6.49 -16.98
C ARG A 159 -7.78 -5.16 -17.38
N VAL A 160 -6.72 -4.75 -16.70
CA VAL A 160 -6.12 -3.41 -16.86
C VAL A 160 -5.79 -3.10 -18.33
N GLU A 161 -5.15 -4.02 -19.04
CA GLU A 161 -4.79 -3.83 -20.45
C GLU A 161 -6.01 -3.82 -21.37
N ALA A 162 -7.02 -4.64 -21.08
CA ALA A 162 -8.26 -4.67 -21.85
C ALA A 162 -9.05 -3.37 -21.68
N GLU A 163 -9.18 -2.87 -20.45
CA GLU A 163 -9.83 -1.59 -20.13
C GLU A 163 -9.10 -0.43 -20.80
N PHE A 164 -7.77 -0.43 -20.78
CA PHE A 164 -6.97 0.59 -21.45
C PHE A 164 -7.19 0.61 -22.97
N ILE A 165 -7.15 -0.55 -23.63
CA ILE A 165 -7.41 -0.68 -25.07
C ILE A 165 -8.85 -0.26 -25.40
N GLY A 166 -9.82 -0.68 -24.59
CA GLY A 166 -11.23 -0.29 -24.75
C GLY A 166 -11.43 1.22 -24.63
N ALA A 167 -10.78 1.86 -23.66
CA ALA A 167 -10.82 3.31 -23.49
C ALA A 167 -10.21 4.07 -24.69
N ILE A 168 -9.09 3.59 -25.25
CA ILE A 168 -8.51 4.17 -26.48
C ILE A 168 -9.50 4.08 -27.66
N ARG A 169 -10.24 2.97 -27.76
CA ARG A 169 -11.22 2.75 -28.81
C ARG A 169 -12.55 3.48 -28.57
N GLY A 170 -12.74 4.09 -27.41
CA GLY A 170 -14.01 4.70 -27.01
C GLY A 170 -15.10 3.68 -26.64
N GLU A 171 -14.72 2.45 -26.37
CA GLU A 171 -15.62 1.32 -26.03
C GLU A 171 -15.85 1.22 -24.51
N GLU A 172 -14.92 1.73 -23.70
CA GLU A 172 -14.98 1.67 -22.23
C GLU A 172 -14.59 3.03 -21.61
N ILE A 173 -15.02 3.24 -20.36
CA ILE A 173 -14.65 4.41 -19.55
C ILE A 173 -13.74 3.95 -18.42
N VAL A 174 -12.62 4.63 -18.23
CA VAL A 174 -11.72 4.35 -17.09
C VAL A 174 -12.41 4.75 -15.79
N HIS A 175 -12.62 3.78 -14.90
CA HIS A 175 -13.37 3.99 -13.65
C HIS A 175 -12.49 4.11 -12.40
N HIS A 176 -11.33 3.45 -12.38
CA HIS A 176 -10.58 3.23 -11.14
C HIS A 176 -9.18 3.85 -11.11
N THR A 177 -8.65 4.24 -12.27
CA THR A 177 -7.25 4.67 -12.47
C THR A 177 -7.16 5.89 -13.38
N ASP A 178 -8.04 6.87 -13.18
CA ASP A 178 -7.94 8.13 -13.91
C ASP A 178 -6.72 8.97 -13.46
N PHE A 179 -6.37 9.99 -14.25
CA PHE A 179 -5.22 10.85 -13.95
C PHE A 179 -5.35 11.56 -12.60
N ALA A 180 -6.56 11.97 -12.22
CA ALA A 180 -6.78 12.64 -10.93
C ALA A 180 -6.50 11.70 -9.75
N THR A 181 -6.87 10.43 -9.86
CA THR A 181 -6.56 9.39 -8.89
C THR A 181 -5.06 9.11 -8.84
N GLY A 182 -4.41 9.05 -10.02
CA GLY A 182 -2.95 8.92 -10.13
C GLY A 182 -2.18 10.07 -9.46
N VAL A 183 -2.64 11.32 -9.61
CA VAL A 183 -2.03 12.49 -8.96
C VAL A 183 -2.16 12.40 -7.43
N LYS A 184 -3.34 12.06 -6.90
CA LYS A 184 -3.54 11.90 -5.44
C LYS A 184 -2.65 10.81 -4.84
N TYR A 185 -2.47 9.72 -5.58
CA TYR A 185 -1.51 8.67 -5.24
C TYR A 185 -0.08 9.23 -5.16
N MET A 186 0.35 9.99 -6.18
CA MET A 186 1.71 10.55 -6.22
C MET A 186 1.91 11.56 -5.08
N GLU A 187 0.92 12.39 -4.78
CA GLU A 187 0.93 13.33 -3.65
C GLU A 187 1.13 12.62 -2.32
N PHE A 188 0.48 11.47 -2.10
CA PHE A 188 0.71 10.67 -0.90
C PHE A 188 2.14 10.16 -0.81
N THR A 189 2.69 9.61 -1.90
CA THR A 189 4.08 9.11 -1.91
C THR A 189 5.10 10.22 -1.66
N GLU A 190 4.85 11.41 -2.21
CA GLU A 190 5.67 12.61 -2.01
C GLU A 190 5.59 13.09 -0.55
N ALA A 191 4.39 13.15 0.03
CA ALA A 191 4.21 13.54 1.43
C ALA A 191 4.92 12.59 2.40
N VAL A 192 4.92 11.29 2.12
CA VAL A 192 5.67 10.29 2.90
C VAL A 192 7.18 10.53 2.78
N ALA A 193 7.68 10.75 1.56
CA ALA A 193 9.11 11.04 1.35
C ALA A 193 9.55 12.30 2.10
N GLN A 194 8.79 13.40 1.99
CA GLN A 194 9.07 14.64 2.72
C GLN A 194 9.01 14.46 4.23
N SER A 195 8.05 13.66 4.73
CA SER A 195 7.93 13.39 6.16
C SER A 195 9.12 12.59 6.69
N CYS A 196 9.58 11.58 5.95
CA CYS A 196 10.78 10.82 6.32
C CYS A 196 12.06 11.69 6.31
N GLU A 197 12.21 12.59 5.33
CA GLU A 197 13.38 13.47 5.23
C GLU A 197 13.41 14.53 6.35
N LYS A 198 12.26 15.17 6.60
CA LYS A 198 12.15 16.27 7.57
C LYS A 198 11.95 15.79 9.01
N SER A 199 11.58 14.52 9.21
CA SER A 199 11.13 13.98 10.49
C SER A 199 9.96 14.77 11.09
N GLU A 200 9.03 15.21 10.24
CA GLU A 200 7.90 16.08 10.57
C GLU A 200 6.60 15.63 9.89
N PRO A 201 5.43 15.93 10.45
CA PRO A 201 4.16 15.62 9.81
C PRO A 201 3.91 16.50 8.58
N VAL A 202 3.39 15.91 7.50
CA VAL A 202 3.04 16.59 6.25
C VAL A 202 1.52 16.56 6.05
N THR A 203 0.91 17.71 5.75
CA THR A 203 -0.53 17.83 5.51
C THR A 203 -0.84 17.63 4.03
N LEU A 204 -1.98 17.02 3.73
CA LEU A 204 -2.46 16.74 2.38
C LEU A 204 -3.78 17.49 2.09
N PRO A 205 -4.05 17.91 0.83
CA PRO A 205 -3.14 17.81 -0.33
C PRO A 205 -1.89 18.70 -0.17
N LEU A 206 -0.84 18.42 -0.96
CA LEU A 206 0.42 19.16 -0.94
C LEU A 206 0.30 20.57 -1.54
#